data_AF-A0A958XLA0-F1
#
_entry.id   AF-A0A958XLA0-F1
#
_cell.length_a   1.000
_cell.length_b   1.000
_cell.length_c   1.000
_cell.angle_alpha   90.00
_cell.angle_beta   90.00
_cell.angle_gamma   90.00
#
_symmetry.space_group_name_H-M   'P 1'
#
loop_
_entity.id
_entity.type
_entity.pdbx_description
1 polymer ?
#
loop_
_entity_poly.entity_id
_entity_poly.type
_entity_poly.pdbx_seq_one_letter_code
_entity_poly.pdbx_strand_id
1 'polypeptide(L)'
;MKSIFLIPVFLFALINLTAGQAAAVSTSNDSAEPTFQDFLAQFPKASLPYTFDAEVLQNQLENRTSAPKATRLAWDYYQFLPTLEESARYSRMPVYPEPVAAFETADNYAVLYNTGRAFTKNLKSYHIAVFDKAGNHIATNFVAGVNPGTLTVATIDENLRAVVQAYMINWAKDYTENGPEGNSINSMTSAGRQVMLLTSGGMVEQVNWAYKTDGMSASASAK
;
A
#
# COMPACT_ATOMS: atom_id res chain seq x y z
N MET A 1 -34.41 -7.28 -79.05
CA MET A 1 -35.64 -7.57 -78.29
C MET A 1 -35.25 -7.90 -76.86
N LYS A 2 -36.06 -7.44 -75.90
CA LYS A 2 -35.85 -7.48 -74.45
C LYS A 2 -36.04 -8.89 -73.88
N SER A 3 -35.23 -9.26 -72.89
CA SER A 3 -35.75 -9.82 -71.63
C SER A 3 -34.71 -9.66 -70.52
N ILE A 4 -35.15 -9.00 -69.44
CA ILE A 4 -34.44 -8.78 -68.18
C ILE A 4 -35.04 -9.78 -67.20
N PHE A 5 -34.20 -10.52 -66.48
CA PHE A 5 -34.61 -11.20 -65.24
C PHE A 5 -33.68 -10.75 -64.11
N LEU A 6 -34.29 -10.03 -63.17
CA LEU A 6 -33.75 -9.61 -61.88
C LEU A 6 -33.97 -10.75 -60.87
N ILE A 7 -32.93 -11.11 -60.12
CA ILE A 7 -33.09 -11.81 -58.83
C ILE A 7 -32.19 -11.08 -57.81
N PRO A 8 -32.73 -10.61 -56.66
CA PRO A 8 -31.96 -10.02 -55.60
C PRO A 8 -31.44 -11.13 -54.66
N VAL A 9 -30.15 -11.12 -54.34
CA VAL A 9 -29.63 -11.92 -53.22
C VAL A 9 -29.07 -10.97 -52.18
N PHE A 10 -29.92 -10.67 -51.21
CA PHE A 10 -29.53 -10.18 -49.90
C PHE A 10 -28.74 -11.29 -49.20
N LEU A 11 -27.44 -11.09 -48.98
CA LEU A 11 -26.66 -11.92 -48.07
C LEU A 11 -26.63 -11.21 -46.71
N PHE A 12 -27.50 -11.63 -45.78
CA PHE A 12 -27.38 -11.29 -44.37
C PHE A 12 -26.30 -12.19 -43.75
N ALA A 13 -25.16 -11.60 -43.38
CA ALA A 13 -24.21 -12.24 -42.50
C ALA A 13 -24.72 -12.13 -41.06
N LEU A 14 -25.24 -13.22 -40.49
CA LEU A 14 -25.41 -13.34 -39.05
C LEU A 14 -24.03 -13.53 -38.41
N ILE A 15 -23.53 -12.49 -37.72
CA ILE A 15 -22.43 -12.62 -36.77
C ILE A 15 -23.04 -13.10 -35.44
N ASN A 16 -22.78 -14.35 -35.08
CA ASN A 16 -23.00 -14.85 -33.72
C ASN A 16 -21.92 -14.25 -32.80
N LEU A 17 -22.23 -13.10 -32.19
CA LEU A 17 -21.54 -12.62 -31.00
C LEU A 17 -22.17 -13.30 -29.79
N THR A 18 -21.61 -14.43 -29.36
CA THR A 18 -21.84 -14.95 -28.00
C THR A 18 -21.03 -14.11 -27.03
N ALA A 19 -21.49 -12.88 -26.78
CA ALA A 19 -21.12 -12.13 -25.58
C ALA A 19 -21.96 -12.68 -24.43
N GLY A 20 -21.28 -13.31 -23.46
CA GLY A 20 -21.91 -13.78 -22.24
C GLY A 20 -22.63 -12.65 -21.53
N GLN A 21 -23.95 -12.79 -21.40
CA GLN A 21 -24.74 -12.04 -20.44
C GLN A 21 -24.29 -12.48 -19.04
N ALA A 22 -23.37 -11.72 -18.44
CA ALA A 22 -23.36 -11.60 -16.99
C ALA A 22 -24.48 -10.63 -16.63
N ALA A 23 -25.50 -11.15 -15.95
CA ALA A 23 -26.66 -10.41 -15.52
C ALA A 23 -26.24 -9.20 -14.69
N ALA A 24 -26.58 -8.00 -15.18
CA ALA A 24 -26.62 -6.79 -14.39
C ALA A 24 -27.69 -6.97 -13.30
N VAL A 25 -27.25 -7.28 -12.08
CA VAL A 25 -28.05 -7.02 -10.88
C VAL A 25 -27.90 -5.53 -10.60
N SER A 26 -28.81 -4.75 -11.17
CA SER A 26 -29.00 -3.34 -10.83
C SER A 26 -29.42 -3.23 -9.37
N THR A 27 -28.47 -2.82 -8.54
CA THR A 27 -28.79 -2.16 -7.26
C THR A 27 -28.47 -0.67 -7.44
N SER A 28 -29.49 0.13 -7.16
CA SER A 28 -29.52 1.58 -7.27
C SER A 28 -28.45 2.26 -6.42
N ASN A 29 -27.43 2.81 -7.09
CA ASN A 29 -26.80 4.10 -6.82
C ASN A 29 -26.01 4.47 -8.08
N ASP A 30 -26.37 5.58 -8.70
CA ASP A 30 -25.78 6.09 -9.95
C ASP A 30 -24.40 6.72 -9.65
N SER A 31 -23.49 5.93 -9.08
CA SER A 31 -22.09 6.30 -8.88
C SER A 31 -21.30 5.71 -10.03
N ALA A 32 -20.94 6.57 -10.99
CA ALA A 32 -19.97 6.22 -12.02
C ALA A 32 -18.74 5.56 -11.37
N GLU A 33 -18.21 4.49 -11.98
CA GLU A 33 -16.98 3.86 -11.49
C GLU A 33 -15.88 4.91 -11.37
N PRO A 34 -15.16 4.98 -10.23
CA PRO A 34 -14.15 6.01 -10.03
C PRO A 34 -13.03 5.84 -11.04
N THR A 35 -12.60 6.94 -11.64
CA THR A 35 -11.49 6.92 -12.59
C THR A 35 -10.14 6.87 -11.88
N PHE A 36 -9.10 6.48 -12.60
CA PHE A 36 -7.73 6.55 -12.08
C PHE A 36 -7.31 7.99 -11.71
N GLN A 37 -7.83 9.01 -12.39
CA GLN A 37 -7.55 10.40 -12.05
C GLN A 37 -8.25 10.83 -10.75
N ASP A 38 -9.49 10.37 -10.52
CA ASP A 38 -10.19 10.58 -9.25
C ASP A 38 -9.45 9.92 -8.09
N PHE A 39 -8.86 8.74 -8.34
CA PHE A 39 -8.00 8.05 -7.40
C PHE A 39 -6.74 8.87 -7.05
N LEU A 40 -5.99 9.34 -8.05
CA LEU A 40 -4.81 10.17 -7.81
C LEU A 40 -5.14 11.45 -7.03
N ALA A 41 -6.32 12.05 -7.28
CA ALA A 41 -6.78 13.24 -6.59
C ALA A 41 -7.04 13.04 -5.08
N GLN A 42 -7.15 11.80 -4.60
CA GLN A 42 -7.27 11.51 -3.17
C GLN A 42 -5.95 11.71 -2.40
N PHE A 43 -4.83 11.85 -3.11
CA PHE A 43 -3.51 11.94 -2.52
C PHE A 43 -2.97 13.38 -2.60
N PRO A 44 -2.39 13.90 -1.50
CA PRO A 44 -1.66 15.16 -1.55
C PRO A 44 -0.51 15.07 -2.56
N LYS A 45 -0.37 16.05 -3.45
CA LYS A 45 0.79 16.10 -4.35
C LYS A 45 2.07 16.40 -3.57
N ALA A 46 3.14 15.68 -3.87
CA ALA A 46 4.46 15.90 -3.29
C ALA A 46 5.54 15.85 -4.38
N SER A 47 6.74 16.30 -4.04
CA SER A 47 7.91 16.26 -4.93
C SER A 47 8.87 15.15 -4.50
N LEU A 48 9.61 14.65 -5.48
CA LEU A 48 10.80 13.82 -5.26
C LEU A 48 12.05 14.72 -5.21
N PRO A 49 13.08 14.38 -4.44
CA PRO A 49 13.15 13.21 -3.55
C PRO A 49 12.25 13.35 -2.31
N TYR A 50 11.72 12.22 -1.83
CA TYR A 50 10.86 12.16 -0.66
C TYR A 50 11.51 11.33 0.46
N THR A 51 11.56 11.84 1.68
CA THR A 51 12.23 11.18 2.81
C THR A 51 11.30 10.97 3.99
N PHE A 52 11.37 9.78 4.58
CA PHE A 52 10.80 9.48 5.89
C PHE A 52 11.81 9.83 6.97
N ASP A 53 11.44 10.77 7.83
CA ASP A 53 12.28 11.19 8.92
C ASP A 53 12.20 10.22 10.10
N ALA A 54 13.36 9.78 10.60
CA ALA A 54 13.44 8.83 11.71
C ALA A 54 12.92 9.43 13.02
N GLU A 55 13.19 10.70 13.29
CA GLU A 55 12.73 11.40 14.49
C GLU A 55 11.20 11.54 14.47
N VAL A 56 10.60 11.81 13.31
CA VAL A 56 9.14 11.85 13.16
C VAL A 56 8.52 10.48 13.45
N LEU A 57 9.05 9.41 12.87
CA LEU A 57 8.53 8.05 13.11
C LEU A 57 8.77 7.58 14.56
N GLN A 58 9.89 7.98 15.16
CA GLN A 58 10.20 7.70 16.56
C GLN A 58 9.19 8.39 17.48
N ASN A 59 8.98 9.69 17.27
CA ASN A 59 8.00 10.48 18.02
C ASN A 59 6.59 9.91 17.91
N GLN A 60 6.19 9.36 16.76
CA GLN A 60 4.90 8.70 16.60
C GLN A 60 4.76 7.46 17.51
N LEU A 61 5.86 6.75 17.78
CA LEU A 61 5.86 5.55 18.60
C LEU A 61 5.83 5.90 20.10
N GLU A 62 6.63 6.87 20.52
CA GLU A 62 6.73 7.32 21.92
C GLU A 62 5.50 8.14 22.33
N ASN A 63 5.09 9.09 21.49
CA ASN A 63 4.00 10.00 21.80
C ASN A 63 2.71 9.52 21.15
N ARG A 64 1.83 8.88 21.93
CA ARG A 64 0.44 8.61 21.52
C ARG A 64 -0.43 9.87 21.48
N THR A 65 0.14 11.03 21.17
CA THR A 65 -0.65 12.22 20.87
C THR A 65 -1.65 11.85 19.80
N SER A 66 -2.93 12.13 20.05
CA SER A 66 -4.03 11.91 19.13
C SER A 66 -3.74 12.67 17.84
N ALA A 67 -3.03 12.03 16.91
CA ALA A 67 -2.88 12.55 15.58
C ALA A 67 -4.30 12.82 15.04
N PRO A 68 -4.50 13.93 14.31
CA PRO A 68 -5.78 14.21 13.68
C PRO A 68 -6.27 12.95 12.95
N LYS A 69 -7.56 12.66 13.04
CA LYS A 69 -8.14 11.48 12.36
C LYS A 69 -7.82 11.61 10.87
N ALA A 70 -6.87 10.82 10.39
CA ALA A 70 -6.44 10.86 9.01
C ALA A 70 -7.63 10.54 8.10
N THR A 71 -7.72 11.28 6.99
CA THR A 71 -8.69 10.99 5.94
C THR A 71 -8.37 9.62 5.37
N ARG A 72 -9.37 8.74 5.37
CA ARG A 72 -9.24 7.40 4.81
C ARG A 72 -9.52 7.45 3.32
N LEU A 73 -8.80 6.63 2.56
CA LEU A 73 -9.15 6.37 1.18
C LEU A 73 -10.55 5.71 1.13
N ALA A 74 -11.42 6.23 0.28
CA ALA A 74 -12.76 5.64 0.09
C ALA A 74 -12.63 4.24 -0.53
N TRP A 75 -13.60 3.37 -0.19
CA TRP A 75 -13.58 1.96 -0.61
C TRP A 75 -13.56 1.77 -2.12
N ASP A 76 -14.24 2.63 -2.88
CA ASP A 76 -14.35 2.54 -4.34
C ASP A 76 -12.99 2.66 -5.05
N TYR A 77 -11.97 3.22 -4.37
CA TYR A 77 -10.62 3.36 -4.89
C TYR A 77 -9.71 2.16 -4.59
N TYR A 78 -10.14 1.16 -3.82
CA TYR A 78 -9.28 0.04 -3.42
C TYR A 78 -8.89 -0.83 -4.61
N GLN A 79 -9.70 -0.84 -5.67
CA GLN A 79 -9.41 -1.56 -6.92
C GLN A 79 -8.08 -1.16 -7.57
N PHE A 80 -7.58 0.06 -7.30
CA PHE A 80 -6.29 0.52 -7.83
C PHE A 80 -5.10 0.02 -6.98
N LEU A 81 -5.34 -0.62 -5.83
CA LEU A 81 -4.31 -1.08 -4.89
C LEU A 81 -4.38 -2.60 -4.69
N PRO A 82 -3.97 -3.42 -5.68
CA PRO A 82 -4.23 -4.86 -5.71
C PRO A 82 -3.68 -5.64 -4.50
N THR A 83 -2.57 -5.18 -3.90
CA THR A 83 -1.99 -5.82 -2.71
C THR A 83 -2.86 -5.65 -1.45
N LEU A 84 -3.71 -4.63 -1.38
CA LEU A 84 -4.65 -4.47 -0.27
C LEU A 84 -5.79 -5.48 -0.36
N GLU A 85 -6.30 -5.73 -1.56
CA GLU A 85 -7.32 -6.74 -1.81
C GLU A 85 -6.82 -8.12 -1.38
N GLU A 86 -5.56 -8.45 -1.68
CA GLU A 86 -4.93 -9.67 -1.19
C GLU A 86 -4.84 -9.71 0.35
N SER A 87 -4.40 -8.63 0.99
CA SER A 87 -4.34 -8.56 2.46
C SER A 87 -5.71 -8.71 3.13
N ALA A 88 -6.77 -8.22 2.49
CA ALA A 88 -8.15 -8.33 2.97
C ALA A 88 -8.72 -9.75 2.80
N ARG A 89 -8.23 -10.54 1.83
CA ARG A 89 -8.64 -11.95 1.67
C ARG A 89 -8.17 -12.83 2.83
N TYR A 90 -6.99 -12.57 3.39
CA TYR A 90 -6.43 -13.38 4.49
C TYR A 90 -6.77 -12.83 5.89
N SER A 91 -7.16 -11.56 6.00
CA SER A 91 -7.46 -10.92 7.28
C SER A 91 -8.91 -10.42 7.33
N ARG A 92 -9.68 -10.91 8.30
CA ARG A 92 -11.03 -10.40 8.59
C ARG A 92 -11.05 -8.97 9.17
N MET A 93 -9.88 -8.39 9.44
CA MET A 93 -9.76 -7.03 9.95
C MET A 93 -9.60 -6.05 8.78
N PRO A 94 -10.54 -5.11 8.58
CA PRO A 94 -10.44 -4.11 7.53
C PRO A 94 -9.13 -3.32 7.65
N VAL A 95 -8.44 -3.18 6.53
CA VAL A 95 -7.32 -2.25 6.39
C VAL A 95 -7.89 -0.96 5.82
N TYR A 96 -7.58 0.17 6.44
CA TYR A 96 -8.03 1.49 5.99
C TYR A 96 -6.80 2.27 5.51
N PRO A 97 -6.52 2.28 4.20
CA PRO A 97 -5.40 3.03 3.66
C PRO A 97 -5.62 4.52 3.92
N GLU A 98 -4.57 5.18 4.38
CA GLU A 98 -4.53 6.62 4.53
C GLU A 98 -3.63 7.18 3.42
N PRO A 99 -4.14 8.05 2.53
CA PRO A 99 -3.33 8.71 1.51
C PRO A 99 -2.25 9.58 2.14
N VAL A 100 -1.00 9.43 1.70
CA VAL A 100 0.15 10.19 2.22
C VAL A 100 0.66 11.16 1.16
N ALA A 101 0.96 10.65 -0.04
CA ALA A 101 1.50 11.47 -1.12
C ALA A 101 1.22 10.87 -2.50
N ALA A 102 1.16 11.70 -3.53
CA ALA A 102 1.26 11.31 -4.93
C ALA A 102 2.46 12.00 -5.58
N PHE A 103 3.15 11.24 -6.41
CA PHE A 103 4.32 11.65 -7.18
C PHE A 103 4.07 11.43 -8.66
N GLU A 104 4.67 12.28 -9.47
CA GLU A 104 4.67 12.16 -10.91
C GLU A 104 6.10 12.23 -11.43
N THR A 105 6.46 11.26 -12.26
CA THR A 105 7.73 11.24 -13.01
C THR A 105 7.43 11.34 -14.50
N ALA A 106 8.46 11.34 -15.35
CA ALA A 106 8.28 11.30 -16.80
C ALA A 106 7.43 10.09 -17.24
N ASP A 107 7.70 8.92 -16.65
CA ASP A 107 7.17 7.65 -17.14
C ASP A 107 6.09 7.04 -16.24
N ASN A 108 5.96 7.50 -14.99
CA ASN A 108 5.12 6.85 -13.98
C ASN A 108 4.34 7.84 -13.11
N TYR A 109 3.24 7.34 -12.56
CA TYR A 109 2.63 7.87 -11.35
C TYR A 109 3.00 6.96 -10.17
N ALA A 110 3.13 7.53 -8.98
CA ALA A 110 3.30 6.75 -7.76
C ALA A 110 2.48 7.35 -6.63
N VAL A 111 1.86 6.49 -5.81
CA VAL A 111 1.08 6.91 -4.64
C VAL A 111 1.61 6.21 -3.40
N LEU A 112 1.82 6.99 -2.36
CA LEU A 112 2.26 6.56 -1.05
C LEU A 112 1.07 6.57 -0.09
N TYR A 113 0.87 5.46 0.61
CA TYR A 113 -0.19 5.30 1.59
C TYR A 113 0.31 4.54 2.81
N ASN A 114 -0.37 4.67 3.94
CA ASN A 114 -0.13 3.83 5.10
C ASN A 114 -1.32 2.91 5.41
N THR A 115 -1.04 1.76 6.02
CA THR A 115 -2.04 0.70 6.33
C THR A 115 -2.23 0.46 7.83
N GLY A 116 -2.03 1.48 8.67
CA GLY A 116 -2.16 1.36 10.12
C GLY A 116 -3.56 0.85 10.54
N ARG A 117 -3.63 -0.13 11.44
CA ARG A 117 -4.90 -0.67 11.95
C ARG A 117 -5.43 0.15 13.12
N ALA A 118 -6.76 0.15 13.31
CA ALA A 118 -7.45 1.01 14.28
C ALA A 118 -7.01 0.83 15.75
N PHE A 119 -6.53 -0.35 16.14
CA PHE A 119 -6.02 -0.65 17.49
C PHE A 119 -4.51 -0.41 17.64
N THR A 120 -3.81 -0.21 16.53
CA THR A 120 -2.38 0.02 16.44
C THR A 120 -2.12 1.37 15.78
N LYS A 121 -2.82 2.43 16.23
CA LYS A 121 -2.83 3.76 15.58
C LYS A 121 -1.43 4.35 15.34
N ASN A 122 -0.47 3.97 16.17
CA ASN A 122 0.91 4.46 16.12
C ASN A 122 1.84 3.51 15.36
N LEU A 123 1.35 2.33 14.98
CA LEU A 123 2.09 1.39 14.16
C LEU A 123 1.67 1.63 12.72
N LYS A 124 2.61 2.07 11.91
CA LYS A 124 2.37 2.50 10.53
C LYS A 124 3.25 1.66 9.62
N SER A 125 2.65 1.13 8.57
CA SER A 125 3.36 0.52 7.44
C SER A 125 3.07 1.36 6.22
N TYR A 126 4.10 1.95 5.64
CA TYR A 126 4.03 2.80 4.46
C TYR A 126 4.38 1.99 3.22
N HIS A 127 3.51 2.07 2.25
CA HIS A 127 3.60 1.38 0.98
C HIS A 127 3.53 2.39 -0.15
N ILE A 128 4.30 2.14 -1.21
CA ILE A 128 4.23 2.91 -2.45
C ILE A 128 3.75 1.99 -3.58
N ALA A 129 2.66 2.37 -4.23
CA ALA A 129 2.18 1.74 -5.45
C ALA A 129 2.58 2.59 -6.65
N VAL A 130 3.13 1.95 -7.68
CA VAL A 130 3.62 2.59 -8.90
C VAL A 130 2.77 2.15 -10.07
N PHE A 131 2.45 3.08 -10.96
CA PHE A 131 1.60 2.91 -12.12
C PHE A 131 2.27 3.53 -13.34
N ASP A 132 2.01 2.97 -14.52
CA ASP A 132 2.38 3.62 -15.77
C ASP A 132 1.50 4.87 -16.04
N LYS A 133 1.82 5.64 -17.08
CA LYS A 133 1.01 6.80 -17.48
C LYS A 133 -0.42 6.47 -17.95
N ALA A 134 -0.69 5.21 -18.30
CA ALA A 134 -2.03 4.75 -18.66
C ALA A 134 -2.87 4.34 -17.42
N GLY A 135 -2.26 4.30 -16.23
CA GLY A 135 -2.92 3.93 -14.98
C GLY A 135 -2.86 2.43 -14.67
N ASN A 136 -2.07 1.65 -15.41
CA ASN A 136 -1.87 0.24 -15.09
C ASN A 136 -0.91 0.11 -13.91
N HIS A 137 -1.28 -0.72 -12.94
CA HIS A 137 -0.41 -1.05 -11.81
C HIS A 137 0.86 -1.76 -12.29
N ILE A 138 2.02 -1.29 -11.81
CA ILE A 138 3.33 -1.88 -12.08
C ILE A 138 3.81 -2.68 -10.86
N ALA A 139 3.82 -2.06 -9.69
CA ALA A 139 4.38 -2.66 -8.48
C ALA A 139 3.85 -1.97 -7.21
N THR A 140 3.87 -2.70 -6.10
CA THR A 140 3.68 -2.14 -4.76
C THR A 140 4.83 -2.58 -3.86
N ASN A 141 5.47 -1.62 -3.21
CA ASN A 141 6.61 -1.87 -2.34
C ASN A 141 6.36 -1.33 -0.93
N PHE A 142 6.84 -2.06 0.06
CA PHE A 142 6.99 -1.52 1.41
C PHE A 142 8.24 -0.64 1.46
N VAL A 143 8.13 0.59 1.99
CA VAL A 143 9.26 1.55 2.01
C VAL A 143 9.61 2.07 3.39
N ALA A 144 8.66 2.22 4.29
CA ALA A 144 8.93 2.76 5.62
C ALA A 144 7.88 2.33 6.62
N GLY A 145 8.17 2.43 7.91
CA GLY A 145 7.17 2.22 8.94
C GLY A 145 7.77 1.91 10.29
N VAL A 146 6.91 1.71 11.26
CA VAL A 146 7.28 1.65 12.66
C VAL A 146 6.38 0.68 13.41
N ASN A 147 7.02 -0.16 14.23
CA ASN A 147 6.39 -1.02 15.21
C ASN A 147 7.25 -1.03 16.50
N PRO A 148 6.83 -1.68 17.59
CA PRO A 148 7.59 -1.66 18.84
C PRO A 148 9.01 -2.26 18.76
N GLY A 149 9.28 -3.17 17.83
CA GLY A 149 10.59 -3.79 17.69
C GLY A 149 11.48 -3.12 16.63
N THR A 150 10.88 -2.49 15.62
CA THR A 150 11.61 -2.01 14.44
C THR A 150 11.10 -0.68 13.91
N LEU A 151 12.02 0.15 13.44
CA LEU A 151 11.75 1.38 12.70
C LEU A 151 12.45 1.30 11.35
N THR A 152 11.75 1.61 10.27
CA THR A 152 12.32 1.66 8.91
C THR A 152 12.03 3.01 8.27
N VAL A 153 13.07 3.63 7.75
CA VAL A 153 12.99 4.88 6.98
C VAL A 153 13.39 4.63 5.54
N ALA A 154 12.96 5.53 4.65
CA ALA A 154 13.40 5.53 3.28
C ALA A 154 13.59 6.94 2.73
N THR A 155 14.49 7.05 1.76
CA THR A 155 14.55 8.16 0.81
C THR A 155 14.25 7.62 -0.58
N ILE A 156 13.28 8.21 -1.27
CA ILE A 156 12.86 7.87 -2.62
C ILE A 156 13.36 8.98 -3.55
N ASP A 157 14.16 8.63 -4.56
CA ASP A 157 14.71 9.60 -5.52
C ASP A 157 13.78 9.81 -6.74
N GLU A 158 14.18 10.71 -7.65
CA GLU A 158 13.39 11.09 -8.83
C GLU A 158 13.19 9.94 -9.83
N ASN A 159 14.03 8.90 -9.75
CA ASN A 159 13.94 7.71 -10.59
C ASN A 159 13.14 6.59 -9.94
N LEU A 160 12.40 6.89 -8.86
CA LEU A 160 11.69 5.91 -8.04
C LEU A 160 12.61 4.81 -7.53
N ARG A 161 13.87 5.15 -7.19
CA ARG A 161 14.74 4.25 -6.43
C ARG A 161 14.65 4.63 -4.95
N ALA A 162 14.37 3.65 -4.12
CA ALA A 162 14.31 3.82 -2.67
C ALA A 162 15.57 3.28 -2.00
N VAL A 163 16.14 4.08 -1.10
CA VAL A 163 17.14 3.64 -0.13
C VAL A 163 16.43 3.45 1.19
N VAL A 164 16.30 2.21 1.63
CA VAL A 164 15.58 1.80 2.84
C VAL A 164 16.59 1.42 3.92
N GLN A 165 16.41 1.97 5.12
CA GLN A 165 17.25 1.70 6.28
C GLN A 165 16.37 1.24 7.45
N ALA A 166 16.68 0.06 7.99
CA ALA A 166 16.00 -0.53 9.12
C ALA A 166 16.81 -0.36 10.40
N TYR A 167 16.11 -0.21 11.52
CA TYR A 167 16.63 -0.09 12.87
C TYR A 167 15.86 -1.02 13.81
N MET A 168 16.57 -1.64 14.74
CA MET A 168 15.98 -2.26 15.93
C MET A 168 15.78 -1.19 17.00
N ILE A 169 14.63 -1.21 17.65
CA ILE A 169 14.27 -0.26 18.71
C ILE A 169 14.63 -0.86 20.07
N ASN A 170 15.43 -0.13 20.85
CA ASN A 170 15.76 -0.49 22.22
C ASN A 170 15.02 0.44 23.18
N TRP A 171 13.98 -0.09 23.84
CA TRP A 171 13.21 0.65 24.84
C TRP A 171 13.98 0.79 26.16
N ALA A 172 13.71 1.87 26.90
CA ALA A 172 14.27 2.10 28.23
C ALA A 172 13.74 1.10 29.27
N LYS A 173 12.48 0.66 29.11
CA LYS A 173 11.83 -0.41 29.88
C LYS A 173 11.32 -1.49 28.94
N ASP A 174 11.18 -2.73 29.43
CA ASP A 174 10.60 -3.82 28.64
C ASP A 174 9.24 -3.41 28.06
N TYR A 175 9.13 -3.43 26.74
CA TYR A 175 7.93 -2.97 26.04
C TYR A 175 6.72 -3.90 26.26
N THR A 176 6.95 -5.20 26.47
CA THR A 176 5.86 -6.16 26.68
C THR A 176 5.19 -5.96 28.04
N GLU A 177 5.96 -5.51 29.04
CA GLU A 177 5.47 -5.22 30.38
C GLU A 177 4.94 -3.78 30.54
N ASN A 178 5.60 -2.80 29.91
CA ASN A 178 5.35 -1.38 30.16
C ASN A 178 4.61 -0.67 29.02
N GLY A 179 4.59 -1.26 27.82
CA GLY A 179 4.09 -0.60 26.62
C GLY A 179 4.82 0.70 26.31
N PRO A 180 4.20 1.62 25.55
CA PRO A 180 4.78 2.92 25.21
C PRO A 180 4.49 4.01 26.26
N GLU A 181 3.48 3.87 27.13
CA GLU A 181 3.07 4.93 28.05
C GLU A 181 4.05 5.07 29.22
N GLY A 182 4.70 6.23 29.35
CA GLY A 182 5.75 6.44 30.36
C GLY A 182 7.01 5.57 30.11
N ASN A 183 7.16 5.08 28.88
CA ASN A 183 8.36 4.43 28.36
C ASN A 183 8.95 5.33 27.26
N SER A 184 10.22 5.12 26.94
CA SER A 184 10.91 5.87 25.89
C SER A 184 11.88 4.96 25.17
N ILE A 185 12.25 5.35 23.96
CA ILE A 185 13.27 4.69 23.17
C ILE A 185 14.62 5.18 23.70
N ASN A 186 15.41 4.26 24.23
CA ASN A 186 16.75 4.56 24.75
C ASN A 186 17.76 4.69 23.61
N SER A 187 17.67 3.81 22.61
CA SER A 187 18.53 3.86 21.43
C SER A 187 17.92 3.08 20.25
N MET A 188 18.51 3.27 19.08
CA MET A 188 18.22 2.51 17.87
C MET A 188 19.50 1.89 17.31
N THR A 189 19.45 0.62 16.95
CA THR A 189 20.60 -0.11 16.36
C THR A 189 20.31 -0.38 14.89
N SER A 190 21.23 -0.02 13.98
CA SER A 190 21.09 -0.32 12.55
C SER A 190 20.95 -1.82 12.32
N ALA A 191 19.86 -2.24 11.67
CA ALA A 191 19.53 -3.64 11.41
C ALA A 191 19.83 -4.05 9.95
N GLY A 192 19.83 -3.10 9.01
CA GLY A 192 20.11 -3.38 7.61
C GLY A 192 19.77 -2.22 6.69
N ARG A 193 20.34 -2.26 5.48
CA ARG A 193 20.14 -1.27 4.44
C ARG A 193 19.88 -1.96 3.12
N GLN A 194 18.90 -1.47 2.36
CA GLN A 194 18.56 -1.97 1.04
C GLN A 194 18.39 -0.80 0.06
N VAL A 195 18.75 -1.04 -1.20
CA VAL A 195 18.42 -0.15 -2.31
C VAL A 195 17.53 -0.95 -3.27
N MET A 196 16.42 -0.37 -3.69
CA MET A 196 15.46 -1.03 -4.56
C MET A 196 14.93 -0.07 -5.62
N LEU A 197 14.59 -0.61 -6.78
CA LEU A 197 13.85 0.11 -7.79
C LEU A 197 12.35 -0.15 -7.56
N LEU A 198 11.56 0.90 -7.36
CA LEU A 198 10.16 0.74 -6.99
C LEU A 198 9.25 0.31 -8.16
N THR A 199 9.79 0.30 -9.39
CA THR A 199 9.12 -0.24 -10.59
C THR A 199 9.43 -1.72 -10.83
N SER A 200 10.46 -2.29 -10.19
CA SER A 200 10.70 -3.73 -10.31
C SER A 200 9.75 -4.46 -9.36
N GLY A 201 8.70 -5.08 -9.93
CA GLY A 201 7.74 -5.88 -9.18
C GLY A 201 8.45 -6.93 -8.32
N GLY A 202 8.43 -6.69 -7.01
CA GLY A 202 8.92 -7.60 -6.00
C GLY A 202 8.39 -7.09 -4.68
N MET A 203 7.54 -7.87 -4.00
CA MET A 203 7.31 -7.57 -2.60
C MET A 203 8.68 -7.67 -1.93
N VAL A 204 9.18 -6.54 -1.43
CA VAL A 204 10.21 -6.60 -0.41
C VAL A 204 9.57 -7.45 0.68
N GLU A 205 10.09 -8.67 0.84
CA GLU A 205 9.97 -9.41 2.08
C GLU A 205 10.30 -8.38 3.14
N GLN A 206 9.26 -7.91 3.83
CA GLN A 206 9.36 -7.06 5.01
C GLN A 206 10.65 -7.44 5.73
N VAL A 207 11.69 -6.60 5.66
CA VAL A 207 13.06 -6.94 6.11
C VAL A 207 13.00 -7.53 7.53
N ASN A 208 12.84 -8.87 7.66
CA ASN A 208 12.42 -9.56 8.89
C ASN A 208 11.52 -8.73 9.84
N TRP A 209 10.35 -8.22 9.40
CA TRP A 209 9.49 -7.40 10.28
C TRP A 209 8.70 -8.20 11.31
N ALA A 210 8.34 -9.44 10.98
CA ALA A 210 7.72 -10.34 11.92
C ALA A 210 8.86 -11.11 12.59
N TYR A 211 9.19 -10.72 13.84
CA TYR A 211 9.83 -11.57 14.84
C TYR A 211 10.49 -12.84 14.28
N LYS A 212 11.81 -12.87 14.13
CA LYS A 212 12.50 -14.11 14.47
C LYS A 212 12.39 -14.28 15.98
N THR A 213 11.28 -14.86 16.44
CA THR A 213 11.23 -15.62 17.70
C THR A 213 12.09 -16.88 17.54
N ASP A 214 13.39 -16.71 17.28
CA ASP A 214 14.39 -17.76 17.43
C ASP A 214 15.18 -17.38 18.69
N GLY A 215 14.67 -17.74 19.87
CA GLY A 215 15.47 -17.58 21.10
C GLY A 215 14.79 -17.67 22.46
N MET A 216 13.48 -17.46 22.61
CA MET A 216 12.79 -17.73 23.89
C MET A 216 12.26 -19.19 23.91
N SER A 217 13.20 -20.13 23.82
CA SER A 217 12.94 -21.50 24.26
C SER A 217 12.91 -21.51 25.78
N ALA A 218 11.79 -21.98 26.32
CA ALA A 218 11.57 -22.15 27.74
C ALA A 218 12.67 -23.03 28.37
N SER A 219 13.53 -22.43 29.19
CA SER A 219 14.23 -23.16 30.25
C SER A 219 13.44 -23.04 31.56
N ALA A 220 12.23 -23.62 31.57
CA ALA A 220 11.67 -24.10 32.82
C ALA A 220 12.28 -25.49 33.07
N SER A 221 13.45 -25.52 33.71
CA SER A 221 13.95 -26.73 34.35
C SER A 221 13.64 -26.63 35.83
N ALA A 222 12.73 -27.51 36.26
CA ALA A 222 12.31 -27.71 37.62
C ALA A 222 13.49 -27.98 38.56
N LYS A 223 13.38 -27.47 39.79
CA LYS A 223 13.91 -28.14 40.97
C LYS A 223 12.76 -28.84 41.68
#